data_AF-A0AAN8P423-F1
#
_entry.id   AF-A0AAN8P423-F1
#
_cell.length_a   1.000
_cell.length_b   1.000
_cell.length_c   1.000
_cell.angle_alpha   90.00
_cell.angle_beta   90.00
_cell.angle_gamma   90.00
#
_symmetry.space_group_name_H-M   'P 1'
#
loop_
_entity.id
_entity.type
_entity.pdbx_description
1 polymer ?
#
loop_
_entity_poly.entity_id
_entity_poly.type
_entity_poly.pdbx_seq_one_letter_code
_entity_poly.pdbx_strand_id
1 'polypeptide(L)'
;MDRSLAMAKSTITDFILSWTNQGPKPETHQDLDVDIHDVGGALAKSGKMWMTGVYFRNKEPDLTILVGEEEKKFQVHNKLFVSKSKFFKAACSTSHFREGVERLVRLPEIDVESMKRLIGWFYESHLVLPTDIISDEGYEITLNLLNAADFLEIPIVISIITKATQNYIWKCNSWKEDADEAAADEQKKVDLMCRLYECGGKIDAVRLNAYLSNLRDSHKMGLFINAVKEVEDCHPGFFNDTMVAVYSTV
;
A
#
# COMPACT_ATOMS: atom_id res chain seq x y z
N MET A 1 -32.05 -34.21 -47.42
CA MET A 1 -33.14 -33.25 -47.70
C MET A 1 -33.95 -33.18 -46.43
N ASP A 2 -34.09 -32.11 -45.66
CA ASP A 2 -33.70 -30.71 -45.79
C ASP A 2 -33.74 -30.12 -44.36
N ARG A 3 -33.01 -29.01 -44.12
CA ARG A 3 -32.90 -28.29 -42.84
C ARG A 3 -34.13 -27.40 -42.60
N SER A 4 -34.50 -27.18 -41.32
CA SER A 4 -34.82 -25.86 -40.73
C SER A 4 -35.28 -26.03 -39.27
N LEU A 5 -34.44 -25.75 -38.27
CA LEU A 5 -34.40 -24.52 -37.46
C LEU A 5 -35.74 -24.13 -36.80
N ALA A 6 -35.92 -24.53 -35.54
CA ALA A 6 -36.81 -23.85 -34.60
C ALA A 6 -35.95 -23.07 -33.60
N MET A 7 -35.88 -21.75 -33.79
CA MET A 7 -35.30 -20.82 -32.81
C MET A 7 -36.29 -20.59 -31.66
N ALA A 8 -35.87 -20.87 -30.43
CA ALA A 8 -36.49 -20.32 -29.24
C ALA A 8 -35.93 -18.91 -29.00
N LYS A 9 -36.78 -17.88 -29.09
CA LYS A 9 -36.44 -16.50 -28.74
C LYS A 9 -36.43 -16.37 -27.21
N SER A 10 -35.24 -16.36 -26.60
CA SER A 10 -35.05 -15.86 -25.25
C SER A 10 -34.88 -14.34 -25.31
N THR A 11 -35.67 -13.62 -24.52
CA THR A 11 -35.66 -12.15 -24.47
C THR A 11 -34.91 -11.70 -23.21
N ILE A 12 -34.14 -10.62 -23.32
CA ILE A 12 -33.25 -10.04 -22.30
C ILE A 12 -33.95 -9.72 -20.95
N THR A 13 -35.29 -9.74 -20.90
CA THR A 13 -36.10 -9.53 -19.71
C THR A 13 -36.08 -10.67 -18.69
N ASP A 14 -35.75 -11.90 -19.09
CA ASP A 14 -35.75 -13.05 -18.14
C ASP A 14 -34.48 -13.11 -17.28
N PHE A 15 -33.44 -12.32 -17.61
CA PHE A 15 -32.20 -12.27 -16.85
C PHE A 15 -32.22 -11.23 -15.70
N ILE A 16 -33.21 -10.34 -15.68
CA ILE A 16 -33.24 -9.17 -14.78
C ILE A 16 -34.05 -9.42 -13.49
N LEU A 17 -34.88 -10.47 -13.42
CA LEU A 17 -35.80 -10.70 -12.29
C LEU A 17 -35.34 -11.70 -11.23
N SER A 18 -34.11 -12.24 -11.29
CA SER A 18 -33.61 -13.18 -10.25
C SER A 18 -32.74 -12.56 -9.15
N TRP A 19 -32.53 -11.25 -9.14
CA TRP A 19 -31.57 -10.60 -8.22
C TRP A 19 -32.19 -9.64 -7.20
N THR A 20 -33.51 -9.55 -7.12
CA THR A 20 -34.20 -8.73 -6.11
C THR A 20 -34.99 -9.60 -5.16
N ASN A 21 -34.30 -10.33 -4.28
CA ASN A 21 -34.86 -10.78 -3.01
C ASN A 21 -33.75 -11.30 -2.10
N GLN A 22 -33.05 -10.38 -1.45
CA GLN A 22 -32.42 -10.59 -0.15
C GLN A 22 -32.22 -9.23 0.50
N GLY A 23 -33.05 -8.92 1.51
CA GLY A 23 -32.86 -7.74 2.36
C GLY A 23 -31.59 -7.85 3.21
N PRO A 24 -31.12 -6.73 3.79
CA PRO A 24 -29.83 -6.71 4.48
C PRO A 24 -29.90 -7.57 5.75
N LYS A 25 -28.97 -8.53 5.86
CA LYS A 25 -28.62 -9.20 7.12
C LYS A 25 -27.65 -8.30 7.90
N PRO A 26 -27.64 -8.35 9.24
CA PRO A 26 -26.69 -7.58 10.04
C PRO A 26 -25.28 -8.10 9.78
N GLU A 27 -24.45 -7.28 9.14
CA GLU A 27 -23.06 -7.62 8.86
C GLU A 27 -22.23 -7.52 10.13
N THR A 28 -21.64 -8.66 10.46
CA THR A 28 -20.55 -8.83 11.41
C THR A 28 -19.34 -8.09 10.86
N HIS A 29 -18.58 -7.41 11.73
CA HIS A 29 -17.32 -6.71 11.42
C HIS A 29 -16.50 -7.47 10.36
N GLN A 30 -16.47 -6.96 9.13
CA GLN A 30 -15.66 -7.49 8.05
C GLN A 30 -14.40 -6.65 7.93
N ASP A 31 -13.26 -7.34 8.07
CA ASP A 31 -11.92 -6.84 7.84
C ASP A 31 -11.82 -6.09 6.51
N LEU A 32 -10.90 -5.12 6.43
CA LEU A 32 -10.50 -4.54 5.16
C LEU A 32 -9.80 -5.62 4.33
N ASP A 33 -10.59 -6.42 3.61
CA ASP A 33 -10.13 -7.31 2.55
C ASP A 33 -9.54 -6.43 1.45
N VAL A 34 -8.29 -6.02 1.64
CA VAL A 34 -7.36 -5.96 0.54
C VAL A 34 -6.95 -7.41 0.35
N ASP A 35 -7.34 -8.02 -0.76
CA ASP A 35 -6.83 -9.33 -1.15
C ASP A 35 -5.34 -9.15 -1.51
N ILE A 36 -4.49 -9.03 -0.48
CA ILE A 36 -3.03 -8.86 -0.56
C ILE A 36 -2.39 -10.18 -1.02
N HIS A 37 -3.11 -11.31 -0.94
CA HIS A 37 -2.62 -12.61 -1.37
C HIS A 37 -2.27 -12.66 -2.87
N ASP A 38 -2.88 -11.84 -3.71
CA ASP A 38 -2.63 -11.91 -5.16
C ASP A 38 -1.53 -10.97 -5.67
N VAL A 39 -1.07 -9.95 -4.92
CA VAL A 39 0.06 -9.12 -5.42
C VAL A 39 1.39 -9.84 -5.22
N GLY A 40 1.60 -10.43 -4.04
CA GLY A 40 2.76 -11.29 -3.78
C GLY A 40 2.73 -12.56 -4.64
N GLY A 41 1.55 -13.18 -4.79
CA GLY A 41 1.32 -14.36 -5.62
C GLY A 41 1.46 -14.11 -7.13
N ALA A 42 0.91 -13.03 -7.66
CA ALA A 42 1.03 -12.67 -9.08
C ALA A 42 2.47 -12.28 -9.46
N LEU A 43 3.21 -11.62 -8.56
CA LEU A 43 4.63 -11.34 -8.80
C LEU A 43 5.49 -12.61 -8.72
N ALA A 44 5.17 -13.55 -7.83
CA ALA A 44 5.82 -14.86 -7.75
C ALA A 44 5.61 -15.72 -9.02
N LYS A 45 4.44 -15.60 -9.69
CA LYS A 45 4.12 -16.29 -10.95
C LYS A 45 4.92 -15.79 -12.17
N SER A 46 5.65 -14.67 -12.06
CA SER A 46 6.46 -14.10 -13.15
C SER A 46 7.82 -14.80 -13.41
N GLY A 47 8.10 -15.92 -12.74
CA GLY A 47 9.26 -16.78 -13.04
C GLY A 47 10.62 -16.30 -12.48
N LYS A 48 10.67 -15.20 -11.73
CA LYS A 48 11.85 -14.82 -10.93
C LYS A 48 11.74 -15.51 -9.57
N MET A 49 12.49 -16.60 -9.39
CA MET A 49 12.58 -17.32 -8.12
C MET A 49 13.09 -16.38 -7.02
N TRP A 50 12.18 -15.89 -6.18
CA TRP A 50 12.51 -15.18 -4.97
C TRP A 50 12.89 -16.23 -3.92
N MET A 51 14.07 -16.08 -3.32
CA MET A 51 14.46 -16.91 -2.17
C MET A 51 13.45 -16.64 -1.06
N THR A 52 12.62 -17.63 -0.75
CA THR A 52 11.59 -17.50 0.30
C THR A 52 12.24 -17.64 1.67
N GLY A 53 11.68 -17.01 2.71
CA GLY A 53 12.19 -17.16 4.08
C GLY A 53 12.18 -18.61 4.59
N VAL A 54 11.37 -19.49 3.97
CA VAL A 54 11.33 -20.93 4.26
C VAL A 54 12.70 -21.58 4.09
N TYR A 55 13.47 -21.18 3.08
CA TYR A 55 14.82 -21.70 2.84
C TYR A 55 15.81 -21.38 3.98
N PHE A 56 15.53 -20.32 4.73
CA PHE A 56 16.40 -19.80 5.78
C PHE A 56 15.97 -20.20 7.20
N ARG A 57 14.85 -20.91 7.36
CA ARG A 57 14.29 -21.26 8.68
C ARG A 57 15.25 -22.07 9.56
N ASN A 58 16.14 -22.84 8.95
CA ASN A 58 17.12 -23.70 9.63
C ASN A 58 18.58 -23.26 9.38
N LYS A 59 18.79 -22.01 8.97
CA LYS A 59 20.13 -21.48 8.71
C LYS A 59 20.53 -20.49 9.78
N GLU A 60 21.82 -20.42 10.05
CA GLU A 60 22.36 -19.39 10.93
C GLU A 60 22.35 -18.03 10.21
N PRO A 61 21.92 -16.95 10.90
CA PRO A 61 21.93 -15.61 10.34
C PRO A 61 23.37 -15.13 10.08
N ASP A 62 23.58 -14.45 8.95
CA ASP A 62 24.91 -14.00 8.47
C ASP A 62 25.00 -12.48 8.26
N LEU A 63 24.04 -11.74 8.82
CA LEU A 63 23.98 -10.28 8.84
C LEU A 63 23.36 -9.80 10.15
N THR A 64 23.98 -8.80 10.77
CA THR A 64 23.41 -8.05 11.89
C THR A 64 22.94 -6.69 11.41
N ILE A 65 21.72 -6.30 11.78
CA ILE A 65 21.17 -4.96 11.55
C ILE A 65 20.94 -4.31 12.92
N LEU A 66 21.47 -3.11 13.14
CA LEU A 66 21.23 -2.27 14.31
C LEU A 66 20.30 -1.12 13.91
N VAL A 67 19.19 -0.96 14.64
CA VAL A 67 18.10 -0.05 14.24
C VAL A 67 17.73 0.91 15.35
N GLY A 68 17.46 2.15 14.95
CA GLY A 68 17.15 3.26 15.85
C GLY A 68 18.34 3.72 16.68
N GLU A 69 18.15 4.80 17.45
CA GLU A 69 19.20 5.38 18.30
C GLU A 69 19.70 4.40 19.38
N GLU A 70 18.84 3.50 19.86
CA GLU A 70 19.18 2.46 20.84
C GLU A 70 19.93 1.27 20.22
N GLU A 71 20.22 1.29 18.93
CA GLU A 71 20.91 0.23 18.19
C GLU A 71 20.28 -1.16 18.41
N LYS A 72 18.95 -1.25 18.33
CA LYS A 72 18.24 -2.51 18.52
C LYS A 72 18.74 -3.55 17.51
N LYS A 73 19.28 -4.65 18.03
CA LYS A 73 19.92 -5.69 17.22
C LYS A 73 18.92 -6.69 16.63
N PHE A 74 19.03 -6.88 15.32
CA PHE A 74 18.35 -7.93 14.56
C PHE A 74 19.38 -8.81 13.85
N GLN A 75 19.18 -10.12 13.90
CA GLN A 75 20.01 -11.09 13.18
C GLN A 75 19.21 -11.69 12.03
N VAL A 76 19.70 -11.49 10.81
CA VAL A 76 18.98 -11.81 9.57
C VAL A 76 19.90 -12.48 8.55
N HIS A 77 19.32 -12.89 7.42
CA HIS A 77 20.07 -13.49 6.32
C HIS A 77 20.35 -12.49 5.20
N ASN A 78 21.63 -12.18 4.98
CA ASN A 78 22.11 -11.21 3.99
C ASN A 78 21.49 -11.46 2.60
N LYS A 79 21.51 -12.73 2.16
CA LYS A 79 21.00 -13.13 0.83
C LYS A 79 19.54 -12.72 0.60
N LEU A 80 18.71 -12.76 1.63
CA LEU A 80 17.30 -12.39 1.55
C LEU A 80 17.16 -10.88 1.32
N PHE A 81 17.91 -10.08 2.07
CA PHE A 81 17.88 -8.62 2.04
C PHE A 81 18.45 -8.08 0.72
N VAL A 82 19.63 -8.55 0.29
CA VAL A 82 20.27 -8.18 -0.98
C VAL A 82 19.39 -8.50 -2.20
N SER A 83 18.59 -9.58 -2.12
CA SER A 83 17.72 -9.97 -3.24
C SER A 83 16.52 -9.04 -3.45
N LYS A 84 16.12 -8.29 -2.40
CA LYS A 84 14.86 -7.53 -2.34
C LYS A 84 15.08 -6.02 -2.15
N SER A 85 16.27 -5.58 -1.72
CA SER A 85 16.62 -4.18 -1.47
C SER A 85 17.88 -3.79 -2.22
N LYS A 86 17.82 -2.67 -2.95
CA LYS A 86 19.00 -2.11 -3.62
C LYS A 86 20.00 -1.54 -2.62
N PHE A 87 19.52 -0.93 -1.54
CA PHE A 87 20.36 -0.47 -0.43
C PHE A 87 21.23 -1.60 0.12
N PHE A 88 20.62 -2.72 0.55
CA PHE A 88 21.37 -3.85 1.09
C PHE A 88 22.27 -4.50 0.03
N LYS A 89 21.83 -4.52 -1.24
CA LYS A 89 22.71 -4.94 -2.33
C LYS A 89 23.97 -4.08 -2.42
N ALA A 90 23.86 -2.76 -2.32
CA ALA A 90 25.01 -1.87 -2.33
C ALA A 90 25.87 -2.04 -1.05
N ALA A 91 25.25 -1.97 0.12
CA ALA A 91 25.94 -2.03 1.41
C ALA A 91 26.66 -3.36 1.66
N CYS A 92 26.06 -4.50 1.26
CA CYS A 92 26.54 -5.83 1.62
C CYS A 92 27.23 -6.62 0.50
N SER A 93 27.15 -6.20 -0.77
CA SER A 93 27.73 -7.01 -1.88
C SER A 93 29.18 -6.70 -2.20
N THR A 94 29.70 -5.54 -1.79
CA THR A 94 31.10 -5.17 -2.05
C THR A 94 31.96 -5.31 -0.81
N SER A 95 33.10 -5.97 -0.94
CA SER A 95 34.17 -6.00 0.08
C SER A 95 34.83 -4.63 0.31
N HIS A 96 34.39 -3.60 -0.42
CA HIS A 96 34.88 -2.22 -0.30
C HIS A 96 34.16 -1.42 0.79
N PHE A 97 32.95 -1.83 1.20
CA PHE A 97 32.22 -1.19 2.28
C PHE A 97 32.43 -1.92 3.59
N ARG A 98 32.51 -1.16 4.68
CA ARG A 98 32.76 -1.69 6.02
C ARG A 98 31.67 -2.68 6.42
N GLU A 99 30.44 -2.40 6.01
CA GLU A 99 29.23 -3.19 6.25
C GLU A 99 29.31 -4.58 5.61
N GLY A 100 29.84 -4.68 4.40
CA GLY A 100 30.05 -5.96 3.69
C GLY A 100 31.12 -6.84 4.33
N VAL A 101 32.13 -6.22 4.94
CA VAL A 101 33.22 -6.89 5.66
C VAL A 101 32.81 -7.27 7.08
N GLU A 102 32.17 -6.35 7.81
CA GLU A 102 31.74 -6.53 9.21
C GLU A 102 30.46 -7.36 9.35
N ARG A 103 29.71 -7.56 8.25
CA ARG A 103 28.36 -8.15 8.29
C ARG A 103 27.45 -7.45 9.30
N LEU A 104 27.57 -6.12 9.34
CA LEU A 104 26.89 -5.24 10.26
C LEU A 104 26.38 -4.01 9.50
N VAL A 105 25.09 -3.71 9.60
CA VAL A 105 24.47 -2.52 9.02
C VAL A 105 23.82 -1.73 10.15
N ARG A 106 24.03 -0.41 10.18
CA ARG A 106 23.43 0.50 11.17
C ARG A 106 22.42 1.40 10.47
N LEU A 107 21.22 1.51 11.03
CA LEU A 107 20.08 2.23 10.47
C LEU A 107 19.43 3.07 11.58
N PRO A 108 20.08 4.15 12.05
CA PRO A 108 19.52 5.01 13.09
C PRO A 108 18.26 5.75 12.64
N GLU A 109 18.06 5.95 11.33
CA GLU A 109 16.93 6.67 10.74
C GLU A 109 15.63 5.85 10.70
N ILE A 110 15.72 4.53 10.86
CA ILE A 110 14.57 3.63 10.80
C ILE A 110 14.17 3.26 12.22
N ASP A 111 12.87 3.35 12.51
CA ASP A 111 12.35 2.92 13.79
C ASP A 111 12.27 1.38 13.89
N VAL A 112 12.30 0.90 15.13
CA VAL A 112 12.35 -0.53 15.44
C VAL A 112 11.10 -1.27 14.94
N GLU A 113 9.94 -0.62 14.94
CA GLU A 113 8.67 -1.25 14.55
C GLU A 113 8.57 -1.41 13.03
N SER A 114 8.93 -0.38 12.26
CA SER A 114 9.05 -0.47 10.80
C SER A 114 10.02 -1.56 10.38
N MET A 115 11.19 -1.65 11.02
CA MET A 115 12.13 -2.74 10.71
C MET A 115 11.55 -4.13 11.01
N LYS A 116 10.86 -4.32 12.14
CA LYS A 116 10.22 -5.62 12.45
C LYS A 116 9.23 -6.04 11.35
N ARG A 117 8.39 -5.09 10.89
CA ARG A 117 7.41 -5.33 9.81
C ARG A 117 8.09 -5.67 8.49
N LEU A 118 9.16 -4.94 8.15
CA LEU A 118 9.96 -5.23 6.98
C LEU A 118 10.64 -6.59 7.07
N ILE A 119 11.21 -6.97 8.22
CA ILE A 119 11.78 -8.31 8.43
C ILE A 119 10.71 -9.38 8.21
N GLY A 120 9.50 -9.21 8.79
CA GLY A 120 8.37 -10.10 8.54
C GLY A 120 8.10 -10.25 7.04
N TRP A 121 8.01 -9.13 6.32
CA TRP A 121 7.84 -9.14 4.87
C TRP A 121 9.01 -9.75 4.09
N PHE A 122 10.26 -9.54 4.51
CA PHE A 122 11.42 -10.14 3.86
C PHE A 122 11.31 -11.67 3.88
N TYR A 123 10.88 -12.25 5.00
CA TYR A 123 10.80 -13.71 5.17
C TYR A 123 9.50 -14.31 4.63
N GLU A 124 8.37 -13.67 4.89
CA GLU A 124 7.04 -14.23 4.64
C GLU A 124 6.40 -13.70 3.36
N SER A 125 6.95 -12.63 2.77
CA SER A 125 6.36 -11.90 1.63
C SER A 125 4.94 -11.38 1.90
N HIS A 126 4.58 -11.25 3.16
CA HIS A 126 3.34 -10.64 3.62
C HIS A 126 3.69 -9.41 4.46
N LEU A 127 3.14 -8.25 4.07
CA LEU A 127 3.34 -6.99 4.78
C LEU A 127 2.10 -6.71 5.62
N VAL A 128 2.28 -6.58 6.93
CA VAL A 128 1.18 -6.25 7.85
C VAL A 128 1.06 -4.74 7.95
N LEU A 129 -0.07 -4.21 7.47
CA LEU A 129 -0.45 -2.81 7.58
C LEU A 129 -1.56 -2.64 8.63
N PRO A 130 -1.70 -1.45 9.22
CA PRO A 130 -2.85 -1.10 10.03
C PRO A 130 -4.15 -1.29 9.24
N THR A 131 -5.21 -1.74 9.91
CA THR A 131 -6.55 -1.78 9.33
C THR A 131 -6.99 -0.35 8.98
N ASP A 132 -6.99 0.55 9.96
CA ASP A 132 -7.29 1.96 9.71
C ASP A 132 -6.01 2.79 9.52
N ILE A 133 -5.61 3.00 8.26
CA ILE A 133 -4.36 3.71 7.92
C ILE A 133 -4.39 5.22 8.19
N ILE A 134 -5.55 5.82 8.51
CA ILE A 134 -5.65 7.26 8.81
C ILE A 134 -5.92 7.54 10.30
N SER A 135 -6.18 6.51 11.11
CA SER A 135 -6.08 6.63 12.56
C SER A 135 -4.72 7.19 12.95
N ASP A 136 -4.60 7.88 14.09
CA ASP A 136 -3.32 8.50 14.50
C ASP A 136 -2.17 7.48 14.49
N GLU A 137 -2.38 6.33 15.12
CA GLU A 137 -1.40 5.22 15.15
C GLU A 137 -1.19 4.62 13.75
N GLY A 138 -2.27 4.38 12.99
CA GLY A 138 -2.17 3.75 11.69
C GLY A 138 -1.47 4.61 10.64
N TYR A 139 -1.67 5.92 10.71
CA TYR A 139 -1.01 6.90 9.86
C TYR A 139 0.49 6.93 10.14
N GLU A 140 0.89 7.05 11.40
CA GLU A 140 2.30 7.05 11.80
C GLU A 140 3.01 5.76 11.38
N ILE A 141 2.41 4.59 11.65
CA ILE A 141 2.97 3.29 11.24
C ILE A 141 3.13 3.21 9.72
N THR A 142 2.11 3.62 8.96
CA THR A 142 2.12 3.52 7.51
C THR A 142 3.15 4.47 6.89
N LEU A 143 3.26 5.70 7.41
CA LEU A 143 4.21 6.71 6.95
C LEU A 143 5.65 6.30 7.27
N ASN A 144 5.92 5.84 8.49
CA ASN A 144 7.26 5.37 8.87
C ASN A 144 7.70 4.16 8.05
N LEU A 145 6.78 3.23 7.77
CA LEU A 145 7.05 2.08 6.92
C LEU A 145 7.31 2.48 5.46
N LEU A 146 6.58 3.48 4.94
CA LEU A 146 6.82 4.03 3.61
C LEU A 146 8.20 4.71 3.52
N ASN A 147 8.57 5.50 4.53
CA ASN A 147 9.88 6.15 4.62
C ASN A 147 11.01 5.11 4.71
N ALA A 148 10.85 4.07 5.53
CA ALA A 148 11.80 2.98 5.62
C ALA A 148 11.95 2.21 4.30
N ALA A 149 10.84 1.99 3.58
CA ALA A 149 10.86 1.31 2.28
C ALA A 149 11.54 2.14 1.19
N ASP A 150 11.35 3.45 1.20
CA ASP A 150 12.03 4.39 0.31
C ASP A 150 13.53 4.44 0.60
N PHE A 151 13.90 4.66 1.86
CA PHE A 151 15.30 4.68 2.31
C PHE A 151 16.04 3.39 1.96
N LEU A 152 15.41 2.23 2.20
CA LEU A 152 16.00 0.92 1.90
C LEU A 152 15.86 0.53 0.42
N GLU A 153 15.33 1.41 -0.43
CA GLU A 153 15.09 1.19 -1.85
C GLU A 153 14.39 -0.16 -2.12
N ILE A 154 13.17 -0.31 -1.58
CA ILE A 154 12.31 -1.50 -1.71
C ILE A 154 11.03 -1.15 -2.50
N PRO A 155 11.08 -1.06 -3.85
CA PRO A 155 9.94 -0.63 -4.67
C PRO A 155 8.68 -1.49 -4.50
N ILE A 156 8.85 -2.78 -4.17
CA ILE A 156 7.72 -3.70 -3.98
C ILE A 156 6.90 -3.29 -2.75
N VAL A 157 7.55 -2.87 -1.66
CA VAL A 157 6.84 -2.43 -0.44
C VAL A 157 6.11 -1.12 -0.71
N ILE A 158 6.74 -0.17 -1.41
CA ILE A 158 6.08 1.08 -1.83
C ILE A 158 4.82 0.77 -2.67
N SER A 159 4.90 -0.20 -3.59
CA SER A 159 3.75 -0.64 -4.39
C SER A 159 2.63 -1.29 -3.54
N ILE A 160 2.99 -2.07 -2.52
CA ILE A 160 2.01 -2.67 -1.59
C ILE A 160 1.29 -1.56 -0.81
N ILE A 161 2.03 -0.63 -0.22
CA ILE A 161 1.46 0.50 0.55
C ILE A 161 0.57 1.34 -0.37
N THR A 162 1.03 1.67 -1.59
CA THR A 162 0.25 2.40 -2.60
C THR A 162 -1.11 1.74 -2.83
N LYS A 163 -1.14 0.41 -3.05
CA LYS A 163 -2.39 -0.32 -3.29
C LYS A 163 -3.29 -0.34 -2.06
N ALA A 164 -2.72 -0.51 -0.87
CA ALA A 164 -3.47 -0.47 0.38
C ALA A 164 -4.11 0.91 0.59
N THR A 165 -3.36 1.99 0.42
CA THR A 165 -3.87 3.37 0.52
C THR A 165 -4.99 3.62 -0.49
N GLN A 166 -4.79 3.24 -1.75
CA GLN A 166 -5.82 3.34 -2.78
C GLN A 166 -7.10 2.57 -2.44
N ASN A 167 -6.98 1.36 -1.89
CA ASN A 167 -8.14 0.57 -1.47
C ASN A 167 -8.86 1.20 -0.29
N TYR A 168 -8.09 1.73 0.67
CA TYR A 168 -8.62 2.40 1.83
C TYR A 168 -9.43 3.64 1.41
N ILE A 169 -8.83 4.57 0.65
CA ILE A 169 -9.52 5.79 0.21
C ILE A 169 -10.75 5.47 -0.66
N TRP A 170 -10.67 4.43 -1.50
CA TRP A 170 -11.81 3.99 -2.31
C TRP A 170 -12.99 3.51 -1.45
N LYS A 171 -12.71 2.73 -0.39
CA LYS A 171 -13.73 2.18 0.52
C LYS A 171 -14.20 3.19 1.55
N CYS A 172 -13.39 4.20 1.86
CA CYS A 172 -13.69 5.22 2.86
C CYS A 172 -14.82 6.14 2.36
N ASN A 173 -16.04 5.81 2.76
CA ASN A 173 -17.25 6.63 2.54
C ASN A 173 -17.84 7.18 3.84
N SER A 174 -17.23 6.85 4.98
CA SER A 174 -17.60 7.34 6.31
C SER A 174 -16.80 8.58 6.67
N TRP A 175 -17.46 9.53 7.32
CA TRP A 175 -16.87 10.81 7.74
C TRP A 175 -17.14 11.00 9.23
N LYS A 176 -16.17 11.59 9.92
CA LYS A 176 -16.39 12.06 11.28
C LYS A 176 -17.39 13.21 11.27
N GLU A 177 -18.26 13.23 12.28
CA GLU A 177 -19.25 14.30 12.44
C GLU A 177 -18.58 15.62 12.79
N ASP A 178 -17.52 15.55 13.60
CA ASP A 178 -16.69 16.70 13.92
C ASP A 178 -15.92 17.19 12.69
N ALA A 179 -16.01 18.50 12.44
CA ALA A 179 -15.45 19.12 11.24
C ALA A 179 -13.92 19.20 11.28
N ASP A 180 -13.34 19.41 12.46
CA ASP A 180 -11.90 19.54 12.64
C ASP A 180 -11.24 18.15 12.53
N GLU A 181 -11.86 17.13 13.14
CA GLU A 181 -11.38 15.75 12.98
C GLU A 181 -11.54 15.25 11.54
N ALA A 182 -12.62 15.59 10.84
CA ALA A 182 -12.79 15.24 9.43
C ALA A 182 -11.76 15.94 8.53
N ALA A 183 -11.41 17.21 8.83
CA ALA A 183 -10.37 17.93 8.12
C ALA A 183 -8.98 17.33 8.38
N ALA A 184 -8.67 16.95 9.63
CA ALA A 184 -7.41 16.30 9.99
C ALA A 184 -7.26 14.93 9.32
N ASP A 185 -8.33 14.12 9.30
CA ASP A 185 -8.35 12.83 8.60
C ASP A 185 -8.12 13.02 7.08
N GLU A 186 -8.70 14.07 6.49
CA GLU A 186 -8.48 14.38 5.07
C GLU A 186 -7.05 14.84 4.78
N GLN A 187 -6.47 15.65 5.67
CA GLN A 187 -5.07 16.08 5.55
C GLN A 187 -4.13 14.88 5.53
N LYS A 188 -4.30 13.93 6.46
CA LYS A 188 -3.50 12.69 6.49
C LYS A 188 -3.57 11.90 5.18
N LYS A 189 -4.76 11.81 4.56
CA LYS A 189 -4.91 11.12 3.26
C LYS A 189 -4.11 11.82 2.18
N VAL A 190 -4.24 13.15 2.10
CA VAL A 190 -3.55 13.96 1.09
C VAL A 190 -2.03 13.91 1.28
N ASP A 191 -1.55 14.05 2.51
CA ASP A 191 -0.12 13.95 2.84
C ASP A 191 0.44 12.58 2.46
N LEU A 192 -0.27 11.50 2.83
CA LEU A 192 0.13 10.14 2.48
C LEU A 192 0.13 9.93 0.95
N MET A 193 -0.86 10.45 0.23
CA MET A 193 -0.88 10.40 -1.23
C MET A 193 0.30 11.16 -1.83
N CYS A 194 0.59 12.38 -1.36
CA CYS A 194 1.73 13.16 -1.84
C CYS A 194 3.04 12.39 -1.61
N ARG A 195 3.26 11.88 -0.39
CA ARG A 195 4.44 11.10 -0.04
C ARG A 195 4.58 9.84 -0.91
N LEU A 196 3.47 9.17 -1.24
CA LEU A 196 3.51 8.03 -2.15
C LEU A 196 4.03 8.40 -3.54
N TYR A 197 3.66 9.57 -4.08
CA TYR A 197 4.17 10.03 -5.37
C TYR A 197 5.67 10.34 -5.34
N GLU A 198 6.17 10.93 -4.25
CA GLU A 198 7.60 11.18 -4.07
C GLU A 198 8.41 9.88 -4.06
N CYS A 199 7.87 8.83 -3.44
CA CYS A 199 8.47 7.48 -3.43
C CYS A 199 8.33 6.75 -4.78
N GLY A 200 7.78 7.37 -5.82
CA GLY A 200 7.53 6.74 -7.13
C GLY A 200 6.29 5.84 -7.18
N GLY A 201 5.44 5.88 -6.15
CA GLY A 201 4.07 5.38 -6.20
C GLY A 201 3.17 6.24 -7.09
N LYS A 202 1.97 5.74 -7.40
CA LYS A 202 0.96 6.48 -8.17
C LYS A 202 -0.43 6.03 -7.78
N ILE A 203 -1.35 6.98 -7.64
CA ILE A 203 -2.77 6.70 -7.41
C ILE A 203 -3.44 6.43 -8.78
N ASP A 204 -4.16 5.33 -8.88
CA ASP A 204 -4.92 4.99 -10.08
C ASP A 204 -6.01 6.04 -10.33
N ALA A 205 -6.12 6.51 -11.57
CA ALA A 205 -7.03 7.60 -11.93
C ALA A 205 -8.50 7.23 -11.72
N VAL A 206 -8.88 5.97 -11.96
CA VAL A 206 -10.26 5.50 -11.72
C VAL A 206 -10.57 5.57 -10.23
N ARG A 207 -9.61 5.16 -9.39
CA ARG A 207 -9.76 5.20 -7.94
C ARG A 207 -9.82 6.62 -7.38
N LEU A 208 -8.94 7.50 -7.87
CA LEU A 208 -8.95 8.91 -7.48
C LEU A 208 -10.27 9.58 -7.87
N ASN A 209 -10.75 9.37 -9.10
CA ASN A 209 -12.00 9.96 -9.58
C ASN A 209 -13.22 9.51 -8.75
N ALA A 210 -13.29 8.24 -8.37
CA ALA A 210 -14.40 7.79 -7.53
C ALA A 210 -14.30 8.34 -6.10
N TYR A 211 -13.09 8.44 -5.55
CA TYR A 211 -12.87 9.07 -4.25
C TYR A 211 -13.35 10.54 -4.27
N LEU A 212 -12.97 11.30 -5.29
CA LEU A 212 -13.42 12.67 -5.48
C LEU A 212 -14.93 12.76 -5.73
N SER A 213 -15.52 11.81 -6.45
CA SER A 213 -16.97 11.75 -6.64
C SER A 213 -17.70 11.54 -5.33
N ASN A 214 -17.21 10.64 -4.46
CA ASN A 214 -17.77 10.41 -3.13
C ASN A 214 -17.67 11.67 -2.25
N LEU A 215 -16.53 12.38 -2.30
CA LEU A 215 -16.34 13.66 -1.61
C LEU A 215 -17.31 14.75 -2.10
N ARG A 216 -17.58 14.80 -3.41
CA ARG A 216 -18.57 15.74 -3.97
C ARG A 216 -19.96 15.41 -3.46
N ASP A 217 -20.36 14.15 -3.57
CA ASP A 217 -21.71 13.68 -3.24
C ASP A 217 -21.99 13.78 -1.73
N SER A 218 -20.95 13.75 -0.88
CA SER A 218 -21.05 14.00 0.56
C SER A 218 -20.90 15.48 0.98
N HIS A 219 -20.76 16.40 0.01
CA HIS A 219 -20.47 17.81 0.24
C HIS A 219 -19.17 18.08 1.05
N LYS A 220 -18.20 17.16 0.96
CA LYS A 220 -16.89 17.25 1.64
C LYS A 220 -15.71 17.59 0.72
N MET A 221 -15.94 17.77 -0.58
CA MET A 221 -14.91 18.17 -1.56
C MET A 221 -14.04 19.37 -1.09
N GLY A 222 -14.64 20.34 -0.39
CA GLY A 222 -13.91 21.48 0.15
C GLY A 222 -12.78 21.09 1.12
N LEU A 223 -12.95 20.03 1.91
CA LEU A 223 -11.91 19.52 2.81
C LEU A 223 -10.69 19.04 2.03
N PHE A 224 -10.92 18.23 0.99
CA PHE A 224 -9.84 17.72 0.15
C PHE A 224 -9.11 18.85 -0.59
N ILE A 225 -9.85 19.79 -1.20
CA ILE A 225 -9.23 20.92 -1.91
C ILE A 225 -8.42 21.80 -0.97
N ASN A 226 -8.89 22.00 0.27
CA ASN A 226 -8.11 22.74 1.27
C ASN A 226 -6.87 21.96 1.67
N ALA A 227 -6.99 20.66 1.96
CA ALA A 227 -5.85 19.82 2.31
C ALA A 227 -4.76 19.80 1.23
N VAL A 228 -5.14 19.73 -0.05
CA VAL A 228 -4.20 19.79 -1.19
C VAL A 228 -3.47 21.14 -1.26
N LYS A 229 -4.11 22.25 -0.88
CA LYS A 229 -3.49 23.58 -0.86
C LYS A 229 -2.48 23.75 0.26
N GLU A 230 -2.71 23.09 1.40
CA GLU A 230 -1.83 23.16 2.56
C GLU A 230 -0.59 22.27 2.42
N VAL A 231 -0.53 21.38 1.43
CA VAL A 231 0.68 20.59 1.15
C VAL A 231 1.79 21.50 0.61
N GLU A 232 2.76 21.81 1.47
CA GLU A 232 4.02 22.42 1.08
C GLU A 232 4.77 21.50 0.09
N ASP A 233 5.31 22.07 -0.99
CA ASP A 233 6.08 21.34 -2.01
C ASP A 233 5.38 20.11 -2.63
N CYS A 234 4.05 20.20 -2.79
CA CYS A 234 3.22 19.15 -3.38
C CYS A 234 3.82 18.57 -4.68
N HIS A 235 4.04 17.25 -4.69
CA HIS A 235 4.71 16.56 -5.79
C HIS A 235 4.00 16.85 -7.13
N PRO A 236 4.69 17.31 -8.19
CA PRO A 236 4.05 17.78 -9.43
C PRO A 236 3.15 16.73 -10.09
N GLY A 237 3.53 15.45 -10.01
CA GLY A 237 2.72 14.35 -10.52
C GLY A 237 1.41 14.15 -9.74
N PHE A 238 1.45 14.31 -8.42
CA PHE A 238 0.25 14.22 -7.58
C PHE A 238 -0.67 15.40 -7.83
N PHE A 239 -0.12 16.62 -7.87
CA PHE A 239 -0.88 17.82 -8.18
C PHE A 239 -1.56 17.72 -9.54
N ASN A 240 -0.82 17.33 -10.59
CA ASN A 240 -1.37 17.21 -11.94
C ASN A 240 -2.51 16.19 -12.01
N ASP A 241 -2.30 14.97 -11.49
CA ASP A 241 -3.32 13.92 -11.51
C ASP A 241 -4.56 14.33 -10.68
N THR A 242 -4.35 15.05 -9.57
CA THR A 242 -5.43 15.63 -8.76
C THR A 242 -6.21 16.69 -9.52
N MET A 243 -5.54 17.64 -10.18
CA MET A 243 -6.21 18.68 -10.95
C MET A 243 -7.05 18.10 -12.09
N VAL A 244 -6.49 17.13 -12.83
CA VAL A 244 -7.22 16.42 -13.89
C VAL A 244 -8.47 15.72 -13.33
N ALA A 245 -8.33 15.05 -12.19
CA ALA A 245 -9.43 14.33 -11.55
C ALA A 245 -10.52 15.29 -11.04
N VAL A 246 -10.13 16.42 -10.42
CA VAL A 246 -11.06 17.47 -9.97
C VAL A 246 -11.84 18.05 -11.16
N TYR A 247 -11.15 18.44 -12.25
CA TYR A 247 -11.82 18.95 -13.46
C TYR A 247 -12.76 17.94 -14.11
N SER A 248 -12.51 16.64 -13.94
CA SER A 248 -13.39 15.58 -14.47
C SER A 248 -14.62 15.32 -13.58
N THR A 249 -14.58 15.81 -12.33
CA THR A 249 -15.62 15.55 -11.31
C THR A 249 -16.57 16.74 -11.12
N VAL A 250 -16.13 17.96 -11.47
CA VAL A 250 -16.92 19.21 -11.48
C VAL A 250 -17.66 19.37 -12.80
#